data_AF-A0A0Q8AQ40-F1
#
_entry.id   AF-A0A0Q8AQ40-F1
#
_cell.length_a   1.000
_cell.length_b   1.000
_cell.length_c   1.000
_cell.angle_alpha   90.00
_cell.angle_beta   90.00
_cell.angle_gamma   90.00
#
_symmetry.space_group_name_H-M   'P 1'
#
loop_
_entity.id
_entity.type
_entity.pdbx_description
1 polymer ?
#
loop_
_entity_poly.entity_id
_entity_poly.type
_entity_poly.pdbx_seq_one_letter_code
_entity_poly.pdbx_strand_id
1 'polypeptide(L)'
;MASGKHSKLALLAAGVGGAAIAGYGLAFGRDMYKETKKNIGLIVLVLTVVFCPFIGGRGMVRGHDRGLIGTLFLTFIGSTLLIVAGFCAAVMVVFVVTTMGEVEPDVALPLALVGGFTVTAVITGIGVLVGLFQRTRRLKAFAATRANEGFLADNGFRETDGKDITHYDASGQALRFLEAHSDRLVFMAVGLRGKRAYINLDQDGRMVSYSGVQ
;
A
#
# COMPACT_ATOMS: atom_id res chain seq x y z
N MET A 1 -12.67 -2.59 23.84
CA MET A 1 -11.65 -2.81 22.78
C MET A 1 -11.65 -1.58 21.90
N ALA A 2 -10.63 -0.72 22.05
CA ALA A 2 -10.59 0.58 21.41
C ALA A 2 -10.33 0.46 19.90
N SER A 3 -11.14 1.21 19.13
CA SER A 3 -10.99 1.39 17.69
C SER A 3 -9.63 2.02 17.40
N GLY A 4 -8.74 1.26 16.76
CA GLY A 4 -7.37 1.65 16.43
C GLY A 4 -7.33 2.75 15.37
N LYS A 5 -7.34 4.01 15.79
CA LYS A 5 -6.80 5.10 14.97
C LYS A 5 -5.29 5.04 15.07
N HIS A 6 -4.64 4.62 13.98
CA HIS A 6 -3.18 4.70 13.86
C HIS A 6 -2.73 6.17 13.99
N SER A 7 -1.68 6.39 14.79
CA SER A 7 -1.08 7.71 14.99
C SER A 7 -0.56 8.27 13.67
N LYS A 8 -0.93 9.53 13.35
CA LYS A 8 -0.48 10.20 12.12
C LYS A 8 1.03 10.43 12.15
N LEU A 9 1.60 10.64 13.33
CA LEU A 9 3.04 10.76 13.54
C LEU A 9 3.78 9.45 13.29
N ALA A 10 3.24 8.35 13.79
CA ALA A 10 3.81 7.02 13.56
C ALA A 10 3.82 6.66 12.06
N LEU A 11 2.82 7.11 11.31
CA LEU A 11 2.75 6.95 9.85
C LEU A 11 3.74 7.86 9.10
N LEU A 12 3.89 9.12 9.53
CA LEU A 12 4.84 10.06 8.93
C LEU A 12 6.29 9.61 9.15
N ALA A 13 6.66 9.17 10.36
CA ALA A 13 7.99 8.63 10.65
C ALA A 13 8.31 7.40 9.78
N ALA A 14 7.34 6.51 9.53
CA ALA A 14 7.49 5.36 8.64
C ALA A 14 7.50 5.73 7.14
N GLY A 15 6.89 6.87 6.77
CA GLY A 15 6.71 7.31 5.38
C GLY A 15 7.91 8.07 4.78
N VAL A 16 8.70 8.75 5.61
CA VAL A 16 9.86 9.55 5.18
C VAL A 16 10.94 8.70 4.47
N GLY A 17 10.93 7.37 4.64
CA GLY A 17 11.90 6.45 4.01
C GLY A 17 11.53 5.88 2.62
N GLY A 18 10.42 6.25 1.96
CA GLY A 18 9.94 5.43 0.82
C GLY A 18 9.11 6.02 -0.32
N ALA A 19 8.93 7.34 -0.46
CA ALA A 19 7.98 7.89 -1.44
C ALA A 19 8.65 8.58 -2.64
N ALA A 20 8.95 7.83 -3.70
CA ALA A 20 9.28 8.40 -5.02
C ALA A 20 9.00 7.42 -6.19
N ILE A 21 7.73 7.09 -6.47
CA ILE A 21 7.31 6.47 -7.76
C ILE A 21 5.89 6.94 -8.11
N ALA A 22 5.73 8.18 -8.58
CA ALA A 22 4.41 8.68 -9.01
C ALA A 22 4.49 9.70 -10.17
N GLY A 23 5.49 9.58 -11.06
CA GLY A 23 5.70 10.55 -12.16
C GLY A 23 5.37 10.08 -13.58
N TYR A 24 5.33 8.76 -13.83
CA TYR A 24 5.38 8.24 -15.21
C TYR A 24 4.01 7.99 -15.89
N GLY A 25 2.89 8.04 -15.15
CA GLY A 25 1.57 7.64 -15.66
C GLY A 25 0.77 8.72 -16.41
N LEU A 26 1.12 10.00 -16.24
CA LEU A 26 0.23 11.12 -16.64
C LEU A 26 0.42 11.54 -18.11
N ALA A 27 1.61 11.32 -18.68
CA ALA A 27 1.91 11.66 -20.08
C ALA A 27 1.34 10.65 -21.11
N PHE A 28 1.15 9.39 -20.71
CA PHE A 28 0.65 8.32 -21.59
C PHE A 28 -0.87 8.40 -21.86
N GLY A 29 -1.62 9.10 -20.99
CA GLY A 29 -3.08 9.11 -21.03
C GLY A 29 -3.72 10.01 -22.09
N ARG A 30 -3.02 11.04 -22.58
CA ARG A 30 -3.62 12.04 -23.48
C ARG A 30 -3.77 11.55 -24.92
N ASP A 31 -2.84 10.72 -25.40
CA ASP A 31 -2.86 10.21 -26.78
C ASP A 31 -3.73 8.94 -26.91
N MET A 32 -3.82 8.12 -25.86
CA MET A 32 -4.76 6.99 -25.82
C MET A 32 -6.23 7.44 -25.90
N TYR A 33 -6.60 8.63 -25.41
CA TYR A 33 -7.99 9.05 -25.23
C TYR A 33 -8.83 9.10 -26.53
N LYS A 34 -8.21 9.41 -27.68
CA LYS A 34 -8.93 9.56 -28.96
C LYS A 34 -9.22 8.23 -29.65
N GLU A 35 -8.34 7.23 -29.52
CA GLU A 35 -8.49 5.87 -30.06
C GLU A 35 -9.29 4.95 -29.11
N THR A 36 -9.24 5.21 -27.79
CA THR A 36 -9.83 4.36 -26.74
C THR A 36 -11.37 4.38 -26.73
N LYS A 37 -12.02 5.44 -27.23
CA LYS A 37 -13.48 5.60 -27.11
C LYS A 37 -14.28 4.54 -27.87
N LYS A 38 -13.70 3.95 -28.93
CA LYS A 38 -14.35 2.90 -29.75
C LYS A 38 -14.13 1.48 -29.22
N ASN A 39 -13.04 1.25 -28.48
CA ASN A 39 -12.59 -0.08 -28.03
C ASN A 39 -12.41 -0.17 -26.51
N ILE A 40 -13.10 0.68 -25.75
CA ILE A 40 -12.92 0.80 -24.30
C ILE A 40 -13.12 -0.53 -23.57
N GLY A 41 -14.09 -1.35 -24.03
CA GLY A 41 -14.34 -2.67 -23.47
C GLY A 41 -13.16 -3.62 -23.63
N LEU A 42 -12.51 -3.63 -24.80
CA LEU A 42 -11.35 -4.48 -25.08
C LEU A 42 -10.12 -4.01 -24.30
N ILE A 43 -9.92 -2.70 -24.19
CA ILE A 43 -8.83 -2.12 -23.39
C ILE A 43 -9.01 -2.46 -21.91
N VAL A 44 -10.20 -2.29 -21.35
CA VAL A 44 -10.50 -2.67 -19.96
C VAL A 44 -10.32 -4.17 -19.75
N LEU A 45 -10.74 -4.99 -20.72
CA LEU A 45 -10.57 -6.44 -20.67
C LEU A 45 -9.08 -6.82 -20.62
N VAL A 46 -8.24 -6.28 -21.50
CA VAL A 46 -6.78 -6.52 -21.50
C VAL A 46 -6.13 -6.03 -20.22
N LEU A 47 -6.52 -4.85 -19.72
CA LEU A 47 -6.05 -4.36 -18.42
C LEU A 47 -6.45 -5.32 -17.29
N THR A 48 -7.66 -5.86 -17.32
CA THR A 48 -8.14 -6.83 -16.32
C THR A 48 -7.31 -8.12 -16.34
N VAL A 49 -6.96 -8.63 -17.53
CA VAL A 49 -6.08 -9.80 -17.70
C VAL A 49 -4.72 -9.60 -17.03
N VAL A 50 -4.18 -8.38 -17.05
CA VAL A 50 -2.86 -8.09 -16.48
C VAL A 50 -2.94 -7.70 -15.02
N PHE A 51 -3.77 -6.72 -14.68
CA PHE A 51 -3.75 -6.10 -13.36
C PHE A 51 -4.42 -6.96 -12.29
N CYS A 52 -5.53 -7.64 -12.58
CA CYS A 52 -6.23 -8.44 -11.57
C CYS A 52 -5.38 -9.59 -11.02
N PRO A 53 -4.80 -10.48 -11.85
CA PRO A 53 -3.98 -11.57 -11.32
C PRO A 53 -2.66 -11.09 -10.72
N PHE A 54 -2.06 -10.02 -11.26
CA PHE A 54 -0.87 -9.40 -10.66
C PHE A 54 -1.17 -8.86 -9.25
N ILE A 55 -2.23 -8.05 -9.11
CA ILE A 55 -2.63 -7.48 -7.82
C ILE A 55 -3.05 -8.59 -6.85
N GLY A 56 -3.77 -9.61 -7.32
CA GLY A 56 -4.15 -10.78 -6.53
C GLY A 56 -2.92 -11.53 -6.00
N GLY A 57 -2.02 -11.97 -6.89
CA GLY A 57 -0.78 -12.66 -6.50
C GLY A 57 0.07 -11.84 -5.54
N ARG A 58 0.23 -10.54 -5.82
CA ARG A 58 0.96 -9.62 -4.93
C ARG A 58 0.26 -9.45 -3.58
N GLY A 59 -1.06 -9.34 -3.58
CA GLY A 59 -1.91 -9.20 -2.40
C GLY A 59 -1.73 -10.38 -1.44
N MET A 60 -1.65 -11.61 -1.93
CA MET A 60 -1.53 -12.79 -1.07
C MET A 60 -0.29 -12.79 -0.18
N VAL A 61 0.84 -12.25 -0.65
CA VAL A 61 2.14 -12.44 0.01
C VAL A 61 2.84 -11.16 0.49
N ARG A 62 2.37 -9.97 0.09
CA ARG A 62 3.00 -8.67 0.45
C ARG A 62 3.06 -8.36 1.95
N GLY A 63 2.35 -9.11 2.78
CA GLY A 63 2.24 -8.86 4.22
C GLY A 63 1.29 -7.70 4.54
N HIS A 64 0.44 -7.92 5.53
CA HIS A 64 -0.61 -6.99 5.94
C HIS A 64 -0.58 -6.86 7.46
N ASP A 65 -0.65 -5.62 7.96
CA ASP A 65 -0.90 -5.37 9.38
C ASP A 65 -2.41 -5.29 9.60
N ARG A 66 -3.06 -6.43 9.46
CA ARG A 66 -4.50 -6.59 9.67
C ARG A 66 -4.71 -7.69 10.70
N GLY A 67 -5.75 -7.55 11.54
CA GLY A 67 -6.18 -8.63 12.41
C GLY A 67 -6.50 -9.92 11.62
N LEU A 68 -6.64 -11.05 12.33
CA LEU A 68 -6.86 -12.37 11.72
C LEU A 68 -7.97 -12.38 10.66
N ILE A 69 -9.11 -11.77 10.97
CA ILE A 69 -10.29 -11.69 10.08
C ILE A 69 -9.96 -10.88 8.82
N GLY A 70 -9.32 -9.72 8.98
CA GLY A 70 -8.94 -8.86 7.86
C GLY A 70 -7.90 -9.51 6.95
N THR A 71 -7.01 -10.33 7.50
CA THR A 71 -6.05 -11.12 6.71
C THR A 71 -6.78 -12.23 5.96
N LEU A 72 -7.67 -12.99 6.58
CA LEU A 72 -8.38 -14.08 5.91
C LEU A 72 -9.26 -13.57 4.74
N PHE A 73 -10.12 -12.58 5.00
CA PHE A 73 -11.09 -12.11 4.00
C PHE A 73 -10.47 -11.22 2.92
N LEU A 74 -9.71 -10.19 3.30
CA LEU A 74 -9.20 -9.24 2.30
C LEU A 74 -7.93 -9.75 1.62
N THR A 75 -7.09 -10.53 2.30
CA THR A 75 -5.81 -10.98 1.74
C THR A 75 -5.94 -12.27 0.98
N PHE A 76 -6.65 -13.29 1.48
CA PHE A 76 -6.83 -14.54 0.75
C PHE A 76 -8.04 -14.49 -0.17
N ILE A 77 -9.25 -14.32 0.38
CA ILE A 77 -10.48 -14.39 -0.43
C ILE A 77 -10.49 -13.28 -1.49
N GLY A 78 -10.22 -12.03 -1.11
CA GLY A 78 -10.16 -10.91 -2.05
C GLY A 78 -9.13 -11.11 -3.17
N SER A 79 -7.93 -11.60 -2.84
CA SER A 79 -6.89 -11.84 -3.85
C SER A 79 -7.21 -13.02 -4.76
N THR A 80 -7.80 -14.10 -4.22
CA THR A 80 -8.26 -15.24 -5.02
C THR A 80 -9.35 -14.82 -5.99
N LEU A 81 -10.33 -14.01 -5.56
CA LEU A 81 -11.37 -13.48 -6.44
C LEU A 81 -10.80 -12.63 -7.58
N LEU A 82 -9.77 -11.82 -7.31
CA LEU A 82 -9.07 -11.05 -8.35
C LEU A 82 -8.35 -11.96 -9.35
N ILE A 83 -7.70 -13.03 -8.89
CA ILE A 83 -7.04 -14.01 -9.79
C ILE A 83 -8.10 -14.71 -10.67
N VAL A 84 -9.23 -15.12 -10.09
CA VAL A 84 -10.34 -15.75 -10.84
C VAL A 84 -10.92 -14.79 -11.87
N ALA A 85 -11.14 -13.52 -11.51
CA ALA A 85 -11.61 -12.50 -12.46
C ALA A 85 -10.61 -12.29 -13.61
N GLY A 86 -9.32 -12.24 -13.30
CA GLY A 86 -8.24 -12.19 -14.27
C GLY A 86 -8.21 -13.39 -15.22
N PHE A 87 -8.40 -14.59 -14.66
CA PHE A 87 -8.49 -15.83 -15.43
C PHE A 87 -9.67 -15.82 -16.40
N CYS A 88 -10.87 -15.48 -15.93
CA CYS A 88 -12.06 -15.39 -16.79
C CYS A 88 -11.85 -14.38 -17.92
N ALA A 89 -11.25 -13.22 -17.63
CA ALA A 89 -10.90 -12.25 -18.66
C ALA A 89 -9.87 -12.80 -19.67
N ALA A 90 -8.87 -13.55 -19.21
CA ALA A 90 -7.83 -14.12 -20.06
C ALA A 90 -8.40 -15.17 -21.00
N VAL A 91 -9.26 -16.06 -20.49
CA VAL A 91 -9.98 -17.05 -21.29
C VAL A 91 -10.83 -16.36 -22.35
N MET A 92 -11.56 -15.30 -21.99
CA MET A 92 -12.38 -14.54 -22.93
C MET A 92 -11.54 -13.90 -24.04
N VAL A 93 -10.38 -13.31 -23.72
CA VAL A 93 -9.48 -12.71 -24.71
C VAL A 93 -8.94 -13.78 -25.66
N VAL A 94 -8.41 -14.90 -25.13
CA VAL A 94 -7.86 -15.97 -25.97
C VAL A 94 -8.97 -16.58 -26.84
N PHE A 95 -10.16 -16.79 -26.28
CA PHE A 95 -11.30 -17.30 -27.03
C PHE A 95 -11.66 -16.37 -28.20
N VAL A 96 -11.83 -15.07 -27.96
CA VAL A 96 -12.10 -14.09 -29.03
C VAL A 96 -11.02 -14.14 -30.10
N VAL A 97 -9.73 -14.14 -29.72
CA VAL A 97 -8.62 -14.22 -30.68
C VAL A 97 -8.66 -15.52 -31.50
N THR A 98 -8.91 -16.66 -30.87
CA THR A 98 -8.98 -17.96 -31.58
C THR A 98 -10.17 -18.04 -32.53
N THR A 99 -11.33 -17.53 -32.14
CA THR A 99 -12.52 -17.49 -33.01
C THR A 99 -12.35 -16.53 -34.20
N MET A 100 -11.65 -15.40 -34.00
CA MET A 100 -11.29 -14.51 -35.11
C MET A 100 -10.24 -15.12 -36.06
N GLY A 101 -9.43 -16.05 -35.56
CA GLY A 101 -8.46 -16.81 -36.35
C GLY A 101 -9.05 -18.02 -37.06
N GLU A 102 -10.39 -18.15 -37.12
CA GLU A 102 -11.11 -19.25 -37.77
C GLU A 102 -10.71 -20.65 -37.25
N VAL A 103 -10.26 -20.73 -35.99
CA VAL A 103 -10.02 -22.00 -35.31
C VAL A 103 -11.35 -22.70 -35.07
N GLU A 104 -11.41 -24.01 -35.31
CA GLU A 104 -12.62 -24.79 -35.11
C GLU A 104 -13.14 -24.66 -33.66
N PRO A 105 -14.47 -24.50 -33.45
CA PRO A 105 -15.03 -24.19 -32.13
C PRO A 105 -14.73 -25.22 -31.03
N ASP A 106 -14.58 -26.49 -31.42
CA ASP A 106 -14.24 -27.62 -30.57
C ASP A 106 -12.79 -27.56 -30.04
N VAL A 107 -11.88 -26.95 -30.80
CA VAL A 107 -10.48 -26.71 -30.41
C VAL A 107 -10.30 -25.35 -29.72
N ALA A 108 -11.10 -24.35 -30.09
CA ALA A 108 -10.99 -22.97 -29.60
C ALA A 108 -11.18 -22.86 -28.07
N LEU A 109 -12.19 -23.53 -27.50
CA LEU A 109 -12.46 -23.44 -26.06
C LEU A 109 -11.37 -24.10 -25.19
N PRO A 110 -10.91 -25.33 -25.46
CA PRO A 110 -9.77 -25.92 -24.74
C PRO A 110 -8.50 -25.06 -24.84
N LEU A 111 -8.21 -24.52 -26.03
CA LEU A 111 -7.04 -23.65 -26.24
C LEU A 111 -7.17 -22.35 -25.42
N ALA A 112 -8.36 -21.77 -25.35
CA ALA A 112 -8.64 -20.59 -24.53
C ALA A 112 -8.46 -20.85 -23.03
N LEU A 113 -8.88 -22.02 -22.54
CA LEU A 113 -8.68 -22.41 -21.14
C LEU A 113 -7.20 -22.59 -20.79
N VAL A 114 -6.44 -23.31 -21.61
CA VAL A 114 -5.00 -23.53 -21.39
C VAL A 114 -4.21 -22.24 -21.53
N GLY A 115 -4.50 -21.45 -22.57
CA GLY A 115 -3.89 -20.13 -22.78
C GLY A 115 -4.20 -19.17 -21.64
N GLY A 116 -5.47 -19.04 -21.27
CA GLY A 116 -5.91 -18.21 -20.17
C GLY A 116 -5.30 -18.60 -18.83
N PHE A 117 -5.17 -19.90 -18.56
CA PHE A 117 -4.51 -20.43 -17.37
C PHE A 117 -3.02 -20.06 -17.35
N THR A 118 -2.33 -20.30 -18.46
CA THR A 118 -0.89 -20.04 -18.59
C THR A 118 -0.57 -18.55 -18.37
N VAL A 119 -1.30 -17.66 -19.04
CA VAL A 119 -1.16 -16.21 -18.88
C VAL A 119 -1.41 -15.80 -17.43
N THR A 120 -2.50 -16.30 -16.84
CA THR A 120 -2.87 -15.95 -15.46
C THR A 120 -1.84 -16.46 -14.45
N ALA A 121 -1.34 -17.68 -14.62
CA ALA A 121 -0.34 -18.28 -13.74
C ALA A 121 0.98 -17.50 -13.76
N VAL A 122 1.47 -17.12 -14.95
CA VAL A 122 2.69 -16.32 -15.11
C VAL A 122 2.55 -14.97 -14.43
N ILE A 123 1.47 -14.23 -14.71
CA ILE A 123 1.26 -12.88 -14.16
C ILE A 123 1.05 -12.93 -12.64
N THR A 124 0.30 -13.92 -12.15
CA THR A 124 0.15 -14.15 -10.71
C THR A 124 1.49 -14.46 -10.06
N GLY A 125 2.32 -15.29 -10.68
CA GLY A 125 3.67 -15.62 -10.21
C GLY A 125 4.56 -14.39 -10.08
N ILE A 126 4.54 -13.49 -11.07
CA ILE A 126 5.24 -12.19 -11.00
C ILE A 126 4.71 -11.37 -9.82
N GLY A 127 3.39 -11.29 -9.65
CA GLY A 127 2.76 -10.61 -8.52
C GLY A 127 3.25 -11.15 -7.18
N VAL A 128 3.28 -12.47 -7.02
CA VAL A 128 3.79 -13.16 -5.82
C VAL A 128 5.25 -12.79 -5.56
N LEU A 129 6.14 -12.87 -6.56
CA LEU A 129 7.55 -12.52 -6.40
C LEU A 129 7.72 -11.07 -5.93
N VAL A 130 7.03 -10.13 -6.57
CA VAL A 130 7.04 -8.71 -6.18
C VAL A 130 6.51 -8.53 -4.74
N GLY A 131 5.46 -9.26 -4.37
CA GLY A 131 4.91 -9.21 -3.03
C GLY A 131 5.91 -9.72 -1.98
N LEU A 132 6.61 -10.82 -2.26
CA LEU A 132 7.63 -11.39 -1.36
C LEU A 132 8.79 -10.41 -1.10
N PHE A 133 9.29 -9.76 -2.15
CA PHE A 133 10.34 -8.74 -1.98
C PHE A 133 9.86 -7.52 -1.19
N GLN A 134 8.59 -7.15 -1.31
CA GLN A 134 8.01 -6.04 -0.54
C GLN A 134 7.71 -6.41 0.91
N ARG A 135 7.51 -7.70 1.21
CA ARG A 135 7.09 -8.18 2.53
C ARG A 135 8.07 -7.77 3.63
N THR A 136 9.37 -7.97 3.42
CA THR A 136 10.39 -7.66 4.43
C THR A 136 10.38 -6.18 4.79
N ARG A 137 10.36 -5.29 3.79
CA ARG A 137 10.31 -3.83 3.99
C ARG A 137 9.04 -3.40 4.72
N ARG A 138 7.88 -3.98 4.38
CA ARG A 138 6.62 -3.66 5.06
C ARG A 138 6.58 -4.16 6.49
N LEU A 139 7.05 -5.37 6.76
CA LEU A 139 7.08 -5.91 8.12
C LEU A 139 8.00 -5.08 9.02
N LYS A 140 9.13 -4.59 8.51
CA LYS A 140 9.98 -3.63 9.23
C LYS A 140 9.23 -2.34 9.55
N ALA A 141 8.55 -1.76 8.56
CA ALA A 141 7.75 -0.55 8.77
C ALA A 141 6.65 -0.78 9.82
N PHE A 142 5.93 -1.91 9.78
CA PHE A 142 4.92 -2.23 10.78
C PHE A 142 5.51 -2.43 12.18
N ALA A 143 6.67 -3.09 12.29
CA ALA A 143 7.37 -3.23 13.56
C ALA A 143 7.78 -1.86 14.13
N ALA A 144 8.30 -0.96 13.28
CA ALA A 144 8.64 0.40 13.69
C ALA A 144 7.40 1.21 14.10
N THR A 145 6.30 1.13 13.35
CA THR A 145 5.04 1.79 13.70
C THR A 145 4.52 1.32 15.07
N ARG A 146 4.49 0.00 15.33
CA ARG A 146 4.04 -0.51 16.64
C ARG A 146 4.98 -0.11 17.78
N ALA A 147 6.29 -0.12 17.54
CA ALA A 147 7.25 0.37 18.53
C ALA A 147 7.04 1.85 18.85
N ASN A 148 6.75 2.67 17.83
CA ASN A 148 6.48 4.10 17.98
C ASN A 148 5.15 4.36 18.69
N GLU A 149 4.10 3.61 18.36
CA GLU A 149 2.81 3.67 19.07
C GLU A 149 3.00 3.32 20.56
N GLY A 150 3.79 2.28 20.87
CA GLY A 150 4.17 1.93 22.25
C GLY A 150 4.94 3.04 22.94
N PHE A 151 5.98 3.57 22.30
CA PHE A 151 6.79 4.67 22.83
C PHE A 151 5.94 5.90 23.18
N LEU A 152 5.05 6.31 22.29
CA LEU A 152 4.17 7.47 22.51
C LEU A 152 3.21 7.22 23.68
N ALA A 153 2.63 6.01 23.76
CA ALA A 153 1.75 5.63 24.87
C ALA A 153 2.49 5.63 26.21
N ASP A 154 3.69 5.03 26.25
CA ASP A 154 4.52 4.92 27.45
C ASP A 154 5.02 6.30 27.93
N ASN A 155 5.28 7.22 26.99
CA ASN A 155 5.67 8.61 27.30
C ASN A 155 4.46 9.56 27.44
N GLY A 156 3.23 9.04 27.53
CA GLY A 156 2.03 9.82 27.82
C GLY A 156 1.62 10.81 26.73
N PHE A 157 2.06 10.62 25.49
CA PHE A 157 1.69 11.50 24.38
C PHE A 157 0.21 11.35 24.01
N ARG A 158 -0.44 12.48 23.73
CA ARG A 158 -1.82 12.52 23.23
C ARG A 158 -1.86 13.29 21.93
N GLU A 159 -2.27 12.64 20.84
CA GLU A 159 -2.47 13.31 19.56
C GLU A 159 -3.77 14.14 19.56
N THR A 160 -3.74 15.27 18.88
CA THR A 160 -4.91 16.09 18.58
C THR A 160 -5.11 16.20 17.08
N ASP A 161 -6.36 16.37 16.64
CA ASP A 161 -6.69 16.63 15.24
C ASP A 161 -6.51 18.12 14.83
N GLY A 162 -5.91 18.93 15.70
CA GLY A 162 -5.67 20.35 15.50
C GLY A 162 -4.47 20.65 14.59
N LYS A 163 -4.49 21.80 13.92
CA LYS A 163 -3.36 22.29 13.09
C LYS A 163 -2.30 23.04 13.90
N ASP A 164 -2.72 23.75 14.96
CA ASP A 164 -1.81 24.56 15.78
C ASP A 164 -1.26 23.81 16.98
N ILE A 165 -2.09 22.98 17.63
CA ILE A 165 -1.68 22.01 18.62
C ILE A 165 -1.91 20.65 17.99
N THR A 166 -0.83 19.90 17.84
CA THR A 166 -0.84 18.57 17.22
C THR A 166 -0.73 17.46 18.27
N HIS A 167 -0.06 17.75 19.40
CA HIS A 167 0.24 16.77 20.43
C HIS A 167 0.27 17.44 21.81
N TYR A 168 0.01 16.66 22.85
CA TYR A 168 0.37 16.96 24.23
C TYR A 168 1.38 15.93 24.72
N ASP A 169 2.38 16.37 25.48
CA ASP A 169 3.29 15.46 26.19
C ASP A 169 2.70 14.99 27.54
N ALA A 170 3.44 14.13 28.27
CA ALA A 170 3.04 13.66 29.59
C ALA A 170 2.83 14.78 30.63
N SER A 171 3.50 15.92 30.48
CA SER A 171 3.34 17.07 31.38
C SER A 171 2.10 17.92 31.05
N GLY A 172 1.42 17.62 29.95
CA GLY A 172 0.31 18.41 29.43
C GLY A 172 0.76 19.61 28.60
N GLN A 173 2.04 19.72 28.26
CA GLN A 173 2.53 20.79 27.41
C GLN A 173 2.05 20.59 25.97
N ALA A 174 1.45 21.63 25.40
CA ALA A 174 1.01 21.65 24.02
C ALA A 174 2.22 21.73 23.06
N LEU A 175 2.24 20.82 22.09
CA LEU A 175 3.29 20.68 21.09
C LEU A 175 2.72 20.80 19.67
N ARG A 176 3.43 21.54 18.84
CA ARG A 176 3.19 21.63 17.40
C ARG A 176 4.30 20.92 16.66
N PHE A 177 3.95 19.89 15.90
CA PHE A 177 4.88 19.25 14.98
C PHE A 177 5.33 20.27 13.93
N LEU A 178 6.65 20.38 13.74
CA LEU A 178 7.26 21.24 12.74
C LEU A 178 7.74 20.40 11.57
N GLU A 179 8.72 19.53 11.83
CA GLU A 179 9.52 18.90 10.78
C GLU A 179 9.94 17.49 11.21
N ALA A 180 10.14 16.62 10.22
CA ALA A 180 10.72 15.29 10.39
C ALA A 180 12.05 15.22 9.65
N HIS A 181 13.10 14.84 10.37
CA HIS A 181 14.40 14.48 9.83
C HIS A 181 14.60 12.96 9.93
N SER A 182 15.67 12.45 9.32
CA SER A 182 16.00 11.03 9.35
C SER A 182 16.34 10.50 10.75
N ASP A 183 16.84 11.37 11.64
CA ASP A 183 17.34 11.03 12.97
C ASP A 183 16.47 11.60 14.11
N ARG A 184 15.51 12.49 13.82
CA ARG A 184 14.67 13.12 14.84
C ARG A 184 13.40 13.75 14.28
N LEU A 185 12.42 13.90 15.15
CA LEU A 185 11.20 14.68 14.94
C LEU A 185 11.27 15.95 15.78
N VAL A 186 10.91 17.09 15.18
CA VAL A 186 11.03 18.41 15.80
C VAL A 186 9.65 18.97 16.12
N PHE A 187 9.48 19.38 17.37
CA PHE A 187 8.28 20.02 17.87
C PHE A 187 8.60 21.41 18.41
N MET A 188 7.65 22.32 18.26
CA MET A 188 7.64 23.61 18.96
C MET A 188 6.70 23.53 20.16
N ALA A 189 7.14 24.04 21.30
CA ALA A 189 6.28 24.18 22.47
C ALA A 189 5.36 25.39 22.31
N VAL A 190 4.05 25.16 22.25
CA VAL A 190 3.07 26.23 22.06
C VAL A 190 2.99 27.07 23.33
N GLY A 191 3.04 28.40 23.18
CA GLY A 191 3.05 29.34 24.31
C GLY A 191 4.44 29.62 24.89
N LEU A 192 5.48 28.88 24.49
CA LEU A 192 6.85 29.08 24.95
C LEU A 192 7.75 29.55 23.80
N ARG A 193 8.25 30.78 23.89
CA ARG A 193 9.03 31.39 22.82
C ARG A 193 10.38 30.71 22.66
N GLY A 194 10.66 30.20 21.45
CA GLY A 194 11.95 29.62 21.08
C GLY A 194 12.22 28.22 21.66
N LYS A 195 11.27 27.66 22.42
CA LYS A 195 11.42 26.35 23.07
C LYS A 195 10.98 25.23 22.14
N ARG A 196 11.77 24.16 22.11
CA ARG A 196 11.56 23.01 21.21
C ARG A 196 11.63 21.71 21.98
N ALA A 197 10.98 20.70 21.44
CA ALA A 197 11.09 19.34 21.92
C ALA A 197 11.43 18.41 20.76
N TYR A 198 12.18 17.35 21.06
CA TYR A 198 12.73 16.44 20.07
C TYR A 198 12.39 15.00 20.46
N ILE A 199 11.99 14.21 19.46
CA ILE A 199 11.96 12.75 19.58
C ILE A 199 13.06 12.21 18.67
N ASN A 200 14.08 11.57 19.23
CA ASN A 200 15.14 10.97 18.43
C ASN A 200 14.68 9.64 17.83
N LEU A 201 15.14 9.38 16.60
CA LEU A 201 14.84 8.18 15.83
C LEU A 201 16.11 7.34 15.66
N ASP A 202 15.95 6.01 15.66
CA ASP A 202 17.01 5.09 15.23
C ASP A 202 17.07 4.95 13.70
N GLN A 203 17.99 4.12 13.20
CA GLN A 203 18.18 3.88 11.77
C GLN A 203 16.98 3.19 11.08
N ASP A 204 16.12 2.53 11.84
CA ASP A 204 14.89 1.88 11.37
C ASP A 204 13.67 2.82 11.49
N GLY A 205 13.84 4.06 11.96
CA GLY A 205 12.78 5.04 12.16
C GLY A 205 11.98 4.85 13.45
N ARG A 206 12.54 4.14 14.44
CA ARG A 206 11.90 3.93 15.75
C ARG A 206 12.23 5.05 16.71
N MET A 207 11.25 5.52 17.46
CA MET A 207 11.41 6.52 18.51
C MET A 207 12.15 5.90 19.70
N VAL A 208 13.30 6.46 20.05
CA VAL A 208 14.17 5.92 21.11
C VAL A 208 14.20 6.78 22.37
N SER A 209 14.02 8.09 22.23
CA SER A 209 14.10 9.01 23.37
C SER A 209 13.36 10.31 23.10
N TYR A 210 12.78 10.89 24.15
CA TYR A 210 12.16 12.20 24.13
C TYR A 210 13.00 13.19 24.95
N SER A 211 13.35 14.35 24.39
CA SER A 211 14.21 15.34 25.03
C SER A 211 13.52 16.18 26.11
N GLY A 212 12.18 16.15 26.17
CA GLY A 212 11.41 17.20 26.83
C GLY A 212 11.52 18.54 26.09
N VAL A 213 10.88 19.55 26.65
CA VAL A 213 10.92 20.93 26.15
C VAL A 213 12.18 21.62 26.67
N GLN A 214 13.01 22.12 25.76
CA GLN A 214 14.27 22.79 26.06
C GLN A 214 14.35 24.17 25.40
#